data_AF-A0A917TBA0-F1
#
_entry.id   AF-A0A917TBA0-F1
#
_cell.length_a   1.000
_cell.length_b   1.000
_cell.length_c   1.000
_cell.angle_alpha   90.00
_cell.angle_beta   90.00
_cell.angle_gamma   90.00
#
_symmetry.space_group_name_H-M   'P 1'
#
loop_
_entity.id
_entity.type
_entity.pdbx_description
1 polymer ?
#
loop_
_entity_poly.entity_id
_entity_poly.type
_entity_poly.pdbx_seq_one_letter_code
_entity_poly.pdbx_strand_id
1 'polypeptide(L)'
;MDDIKDLVTQSATRLFAGAGTLDIRTTGCREPLDRALWDELEASGFVNALAGAEGGTFLAATPEAIRVAADHAAPVPLAETLLAAYLLRYAGLDQPEGVLTVAPVTAGDRLEWNANGADWILTGDARRVPFGGTRPTGSWSSHPKAVRRAATASV
;
A
#
# COMPACT_ATOMS: atom_id res chain seq x y z
N MET A 1 20.14 -7.69 16.55
CA MET A 1 18.71 -7.76 16.10
C MET A 1 17.95 -6.52 16.54
N ASP A 2 18.28 -5.92 17.68
CA ASP A 2 17.83 -4.55 18.03
C ASP A 2 18.39 -3.49 17.08
N ASP A 3 19.60 -3.66 16.56
CA ASP A 3 20.24 -2.64 15.70
C ASP A 3 19.42 -2.27 14.45
N ILE A 4 18.74 -3.25 13.84
CA ILE A 4 17.85 -3.02 12.69
C ILE A 4 16.61 -2.25 13.13
N LYS A 5 16.04 -2.61 14.29
CA LYS A 5 14.86 -1.94 14.84
C LYS A 5 15.17 -0.49 15.20
N ASP A 6 16.31 -0.26 15.84
CA ASP A 6 16.76 1.07 16.25
C ASP A 6 17.01 1.96 15.03
N LEU A 7 17.68 1.41 14.00
CA LEU A 7 17.93 2.14 12.76
C LEU A 7 16.64 2.52 12.03
N VAL A 8 15.69 1.57 11.92
CA VAL A 8 14.40 1.81 11.28
C VAL A 8 13.59 2.82 12.08
N THR A 9 13.56 2.69 13.41
CA THR A 9 12.88 3.64 14.30
C THR A 9 13.45 5.05 14.16
N GLN A 10 14.77 5.20 14.16
CA GLN A 10 15.42 6.51 14.01
C GLN A 10 15.14 7.13 12.63
N SER A 11 15.19 6.31 11.57
CA SER A 11 14.92 6.77 10.20
C SER A 11 13.46 7.18 10.02
N ALA A 12 12.52 6.34 10.49
CA ALA A 12 11.09 6.63 10.48
C ALA A 12 10.80 7.91 11.27
N THR A 13 11.36 8.05 12.47
CA THR A 13 11.12 9.24 13.33
C THR A 13 11.54 10.52 12.61
N ARG A 14 12.66 10.50 11.89
CA ARG A 14 13.11 11.67 11.12
C ARG A 14 12.16 11.99 9.97
N LEU A 15 11.73 10.99 9.21
CA LEU A 15 10.83 11.16 8.05
C LEU A 15 9.44 11.62 8.49
N PHE A 16 8.93 11.10 9.60
CA PHE A 16 7.60 11.45 10.11
C PHE A 16 7.56 12.72 10.95
N ALA A 17 8.70 13.29 11.35
CA ALA A 17 8.75 14.51 12.16
C ALA A 17 8.12 15.74 11.47
N GLY A 18 8.09 15.77 10.13
CA GLY A 18 7.46 16.82 9.33
C GLY A 18 6.00 16.52 8.93
N ALA A 19 5.48 15.35 9.29
CA ALA A 19 4.14 14.92 8.87
C ALA A 19 3.06 15.82 9.49
N GLY A 20 2.11 16.26 8.66
CA GLY A 20 0.88 16.88 9.17
C GLY A 20 0.10 15.85 9.99
N THR A 21 -0.25 16.17 11.24
CA THR A 21 -1.10 15.30 12.05
C THR A 21 -2.47 15.19 11.42
N LEU A 22 -2.95 13.95 11.20
CA LEU A 22 -4.33 13.74 10.80
C LEU A 22 -5.28 14.14 11.92
N ASP A 23 -5.97 15.28 11.78
CA ASP A 23 -7.14 15.57 12.60
C ASP A 23 -8.40 14.94 11.95
N ILE A 24 -8.70 13.72 12.40
CA ILE A 24 -9.86 12.92 11.96
C ILE A 24 -11.20 13.66 12.15
N ARG A 25 -11.26 14.69 13.01
CA ARG A 25 -12.48 15.49 13.22
C ARG A 25 -12.71 16.47 12.07
N THR A 26 -11.65 16.85 11.37
CA THR A 26 -11.65 17.91 10.36
C THR A 26 -11.77 17.35 8.94
N THR A 27 -11.37 16.09 8.71
CA THR A 27 -11.35 15.47 7.36
C THR A 27 -12.58 14.63 7.01
N GLY A 28 -13.48 14.38 7.98
CA GLY A 28 -14.61 13.47 7.82
C GLY A 28 -14.20 11.99 7.80
N CYS A 29 -15.12 11.08 7.46
CA CYS A 29 -14.86 9.62 7.39
C CYS A 29 -14.00 9.17 6.19
N ARG A 30 -13.30 10.10 5.53
CA ARG A 30 -12.43 9.80 4.39
C ARG A 30 -11.00 9.97 4.87
N GLU A 31 -10.22 8.89 4.81
CA GLU A 31 -8.78 8.96 5.07
C GLU A 31 -8.14 9.85 3.99
N PRO A 32 -7.64 11.05 4.33
CA PRO A 32 -6.87 11.84 3.40
C PRO A 32 -5.51 11.15 3.21
N LEU A 33 -5.01 11.15 1.99
CA LEU A 33 -3.63 10.77 1.71
C LEU A 33 -2.78 12.03 1.66
N ASP A 34 -1.82 12.14 2.58
CA ASP A 34 -0.77 13.16 2.48
C ASP A 34 0.22 12.75 1.37
N ARG A 35 0.00 13.30 0.18
CA ARG A 35 0.84 13.03 -1.00
C ARG A 35 2.27 13.54 -0.83
N ALA A 36 2.47 14.68 -0.18
CA ALA A 36 3.81 15.23 -0.02
C ALA A 36 4.65 14.33 0.89
N LEU A 37 4.07 13.87 1.99
CA LEU A 37 4.72 12.90 2.88
C LEU A 37 4.96 11.56 2.17
N TRP A 38 4.00 11.06 1.39
CA TRP A 38 4.18 9.82 0.63
C TRP A 38 5.34 9.91 -0.38
N ASP A 39 5.39 11.00 -1.15
CA ASP A 39 6.45 11.22 -2.15
C ASP A 39 7.83 11.31 -1.47
N GLU A 40 7.92 11.90 -0.28
CA GLU A 40 9.16 11.92 0.52
C GLU A 40 9.58 10.52 0.96
N LEU A 41 8.65 9.70 1.46
CA LEU A 41 8.90 8.31 1.87
C LEU A 41 9.36 7.43 0.70
N GLU A 42 8.81 7.65 -0.50
CA GLU A 42 9.25 6.96 -1.72
C GLU A 42 10.62 7.45 -2.17
N ALA A 43 10.84 8.76 -2.22
CA ALA A 43 12.10 9.36 -2.64
C ALA A 43 13.26 8.99 -1.70
N SER A 44 13.01 8.80 -0.40
CA SER A 44 14.00 8.33 0.56
C SER A 44 14.32 6.84 0.43
N GLY A 45 13.58 6.09 -0.40
CA GLY A 45 13.70 4.64 -0.53
C GLY A 45 13.21 3.86 0.68
N PHE A 46 12.54 4.51 1.64
CA PHE A 46 12.13 3.88 2.90
C PHE A 46 11.09 2.79 2.67
N VAL A 47 10.07 3.07 1.86
CA VAL A 47 9.01 2.10 1.50
C VAL A 47 9.61 0.90 0.75
N ASN A 48 10.48 1.16 -0.23
CA ASN A 48 11.12 0.09 -1.03
C ASN A 48 12.05 -0.78 -0.19
N ALA A 49 12.81 -0.19 0.74
CA ALA A 49 13.68 -0.95 1.64
C ALA A 49 12.91 -1.90 2.55
N LEU A 50 11.78 -1.44 3.10
CA LEU A 50 10.91 -2.27 3.94
C LEU A 50 10.14 -3.33 3.14
N ALA A 51 9.61 -2.96 1.97
CA ALA A 51 8.89 -3.88 1.09
C ALA A 51 9.81 -4.98 0.54
N GLY A 52 11.07 -4.64 0.24
CA GLY A 52 12.10 -5.59 -0.19
C GLY A 52 12.68 -6.45 0.94
N ALA A 53 12.44 -6.11 2.21
CA ALA A 53 12.93 -6.91 3.33
C ALA A 53 12.27 -8.29 3.36
N GLU A 54 13.06 -9.32 3.65
CA GLU A 54 12.61 -10.72 3.65
C GLU A 54 12.64 -11.35 5.05
N GLY A 55 11.83 -12.39 5.24
CA GLY A 55 11.85 -13.25 6.41
C GLY A 55 11.87 -12.47 7.74
N GLY A 56 12.87 -12.78 8.58
CA GLY A 56 13.02 -12.16 9.90
C GLY A 56 13.29 -10.65 9.87
N THR A 57 13.92 -10.13 8.82
CA THR A 57 14.20 -8.69 8.69
C THR A 57 12.91 -7.90 8.49
N PHE A 58 12.01 -8.40 7.64
CA PHE A 58 10.68 -7.81 7.46
C PHE A 58 9.90 -7.78 8.79
N LEU A 59 9.88 -8.92 9.50
CA LEU A 59 9.16 -9.05 10.77
C LEU A 59 9.76 -8.19 11.89
N ALA A 60 11.06 -7.87 11.83
CA ALA A 60 11.70 -7.00 12.80
C ALA A 60 11.51 -5.50 12.49
N ALA A 61 11.62 -5.11 11.21
CA ALA A 61 11.63 -3.70 10.80
C ALA A 61 10.22 -3.11 10.61
N THR A 62 9.34 -3.84 9.94
CA THR A 62 8.02 -3.34 9.52
C THR A 62 7.14 -2.90 10.71
N PRO A 63 7.04 -3.63 11.83
CA PRO A 63 6.23 -3.20 12.97
C PRO A 63 6.70 -1.88 13.59
N GLU A 64 8.02 -1.63 13.64
CA GLU A 64 8.56 -0.39 14.19
C GLU A 64 8.26 0.81 13.29
N ALA A 65 8.43 0.66 11.98
CA ALA A 65 8.06 1.69 11.01
C ALA A 65 6.57 2.06 11.10
N ILE A 66 5.69 1.05 11.18
CA ILE A 66 4.24 1.24 11.33
C ILE A 66 3.93 1.93 12.67
N ARG A 67 4.59 1.54 13.76
CA ARG A 67 4.40 2.14 15.08
C ARG A 67 4.75 3.62 15.08
N VAL A 68 5.90 3.99 14.52
CA VAL A 68 6.31 5.41 14.42
C VAL A 68 5.34 6.21 13.54
N ALA A 69 4.89 5.65 12.42
CA ALA A 69 3.90 6.31 11.56
C ALA A 69 2.57 6.54 12.31
N ALA A 70 2.14 5.56 13.11
CA ALA A 70 0.94 5.65 13.94
C ALA A 70 1.10 6.69 15.07
N ASP A 71 2.26 6.76 15.71
CA ASP A 71 2.56 7.74 16.76
C ASP A 71 2.45 9.19 16.26
N HIS A 72 2.73 9.43 14.97
CA HIS A 72 2.58 10.73 14.31
C HIS A 72 1.18 10.94 13.69
N ALA A 73 0.28 9.95 13.81
CA ALA A 73 -0.99 9.91 13.10
C ALA A 73 -0.83 10.24 11.60
N ALA A 74 0.21 9.68 10.98
CA ALA A 74 0.59 9.98 9.60
C ALA A 74 -0.53 9.54 8.63
N PRO A 75 -1.09 10.44 7.80
CA PRO A 75 -2.15 10.11 6.85
C PRO A 75 -1.61 9.43 5.59
N VAL A 76 -0.93 8.28 5.74
CA VAL A 76 -0.33 7.51 4.64
C VAL A 76 -0.57 6.00 4.79
N PRO A 77 -0.74 5.26 3.68
CA PRO A 77 -1.04 3.83 3.65
C PRO A 77 0.21 2.98 3.82
N LEU A 78 1.02 3.26 4.84
CA LEU A 78 2.30 2.56 5.04
C LEU A 78 2.06 1.07 5.35
N ALA A 79 1.17 0.77 6.30
CA ALA A 79 0.89 -0.60 6.71
C ALA A 79 0.25 -1.40 5.57
N GLU A 80 -0.71 -0.78 4.89
CA GLU A 80 -1.43 -1.33 3.74
C GLU A 80 -0.47 -1.64 2.59
N THR A 81 0.44 -0.72 2.27
CA THR A 81 1.41 -0.89 1.18
C THR A 81 2.40 -2.00 1.49
N LEU A 82 2.93 -2.04 2.72
CA LEU A 82 3.87 -3.10 3.14
C LEU A 82 3.20 -4.47 3.20
N LEU A 83 1.93 -4.54 3.61
CA LEU A 83 1.14 -5.78 3.58
C LEU A 83 0.87 -6.23 2.14
N ALA A 84 0.48 -5.31 1.25
CA ALA A 84 0.26 -5.62 -0.16
C ALA A 84 1.55 -6.13 -0.83
N ALA A 85 2.69 -5.47 -0.58
CA ALA A 85 4.00 -5.91 -1.06
C ALA A 85 4.34 -7.32 -0.57
N TYR A 86 4.11 -7.61 0.71
CA TYR A 86 4.32 -8.94 1.29
C TYR A 86 3.45 -9.99 0.59
N LEU A 87 2.16 -9.72 0.37
CA LEU A 87 1.23 -10.65 -0.27
C LEU A 87 1.57 -10.88 -1.75
N LEU A 88 1.96 -9.85 -2.48
CA LEU A 88 2.38 -9.95 -3.88
C LEU A 88 3.63 -10.82 -4.01
N ARG A 89 4.64 -10.55 -3.17
CA ARG A 89 5.85 -11.39 -3.13
C ARG A 89 5.53 -12.83 -2.76
N TYR A 90 4.66 -13.04 -1.78
CA TYR A 90 4.21 -14.39 -1.39
C TYR A 90 3.52 -15.12 -2.57
N ALA A 91 2.78 -14.40 -3.41
CA ALA A 91 2.15 -14.90 -4.61
C ALA A 91 3.08 -15.00 -5.84
N GLY A 92 4.35 -14.59 -5.72
CA GLY A 92 5.29 -14.55 -6.85
C GLY A 92 4.97 -13.47 -7.89
N LEU A 93 4.25 -12.43 -7.48
CA LEU A 93 3.85 -11.30 -8.32
C LEU A 93 4.79 -10.10 -8.11
N ASP A 94 5.03 -9.36 -9.19
CA ASP A 94 5.73 -8.09 -9.13
C ASP A 94 4.94 -7.07 -8.31
N GLN A 95 5.64 -6.29 -7.49
CA GLN A 95 5.06 -5.18 -6.75
C GLN A 95 4.91 -3.95 -7.67
N PRO A 96 3.69 -3.40 -7.85
CA PRO A 96 3.53 -2.11 -8.52
C PRO A 96 4.12 -0.96 -7.70
N GLU A 97 4.60 0.07 -8.38
CA GLU A 97 5.05 1.33 -7.74
C GLU A 97 3.86 2.13 -7.20
N GLY A 98 4.11 2.98 -6.20
CA GLY A 98 3.10 3.85 -5.62
C GLY A 98 2.41 3.27 -4.39
N VAL A 99 1.35 3.98 -4.00
CA VAL A 99 0.43 3.54 -2.94
C VAL A 99 -0.25 2.24 -3.32
N LEU A 100 -0.17 1.26 -2.42
CA LEU A 100 -0.94 0.03 -2.50
C LEU A 100 -1.87 -0.12 -1.29
N THR A 101 -2.94 -0.89 -1.48
CA THR A 101 -3.84 -1.25 -0.40
C THR A 101 -4.34 -2.68 -0.55
N VAL A 102 -4.87 -3.22 0.55
CA VAL A 102 -5.48 -4.56 0.59
C VAL A 102 -6.96 -4.41 0.85
N ALA A 103 -7.78 -4.93 -0.05
CA ALA A 103 -9.22 -4.97 0.13
C ALA A 103 -9.60 -6.18 1.00
N PRO A 104 -10.16 -5.97 2.22
CA PRO A 104 -10.70 -7.06 3.00
C PRO A 104 -12.01 -7.52 2.35
N VAL A 105 -11.98 -8.59 1.56
CA VAL A 105 -13.18 -9.14 0.93
C VAL A 105 -14.05 -9.78 2.02
N THR A 106 -15.14 -9.11 2.38
CA THR A 106 -16.10 -9.55 3.40
C THR A 106 -17.32 -10.22 2.77
N ALA A 107 -18.14 -10.90 3.59
CA ALA A 107 -19.30 -11.67 3.12
C ALA A 107 -20.36 -10.86 2.33
N GLY A 108 -20.33 -9.53 2.38
CA GLY A 108 -21.24 -8.68 1.59
C GLY A 108 -20.59 -7.99 0.39
N ASP A 109 -19.33 -8.30 0.10
CA ASP A 109 -18.63 -7.81 -1.08
C ASP A 109 -18.84 -8.79 -2.24
N ARG A 110 -18.88 -8.28 -3.47
CA ARG A 110 -19.11 -9.08 -4.67
C ARG A 110 -17.96 -8.84 -5.62
N LEU A 111 -17.12 -9.85 -5.81
CA LEU A 111 -16.03 -9.84 -6.78
C LEU A 111 -16.23 -11.02 -7.74
N GLU A 112 -16.14 -10.74 -9.03
CA GLU A 112 -16.31 -11.69 -10.12
C GLU A 112 -15.06 -11.69 -10.99
N TRP A 113 -14.56 -12.89 -11.27
CA TRP A 113 -13.45 -13.11 -12.19
C TRP A 113 -14.01 -13.51 -13.56
N ASN A 114 -13.66 -12.74 -14.59
CA ASN A 114 -14.05 -13.00 -15.96
C ASN A 114 -12.80 -13.20 -16.82
N ALA A 115 -12.78 -14.29 -17.58
CA ALA A 115 -11.72 -14.51 -18.57
C ALA A 115 -11.86 -13.50 -19.72
N ASN A 116 -10.75 -12.89 -20.12
CA ASN A 116 -10.64 -12.02 -21.28
C ASN A 116 -9.47 -12.49 -22.15
N GLY A 117 -9.69 -13.56 -22.91
CA GLY A 117 -8.64 -14.21 -23.68
C GLY A 117 -7.62 -14.89 -22.77
N ALA A 118 -6.36 -14.44 -22.82
CA ALA A 118 -5.29 -14.92 -21.94
C ALA A 118 -5.20 -14.14 -20.61
N ASP A 119 -5.96 -13.06 -20.48
CA ASP A 119 -5.98 -12.21 -19.29
C ASP A 119 -7.24 -12.45 -18.46
N TRP A 120 -7.21 -11.98 -17.21
CA TRP A 120 -8.36 -12.02 -16.31
C TRP A 120 -8.79 -10.60 -15.95
N ILE A 121 -10.10 -10.36 -15.91
CA ILE A 121 -10.69 -9.12 -15.44
C ILE A 121 -11.42 -9.41 -14.13
N LEU A 122 -11.03 -8.70 -13.07
CA LEU A 122 -11.74 -8.69 -11.80
C LEU A 122 -12.74 -7.52 -11.78
N THR A 123 -14.02 -7.81 -11.64
CA THR A 123 -15.10 -6.81 -11.56
C THR A 123 -15.87 -6.96 -10.26
N GLY A 124 -16.30 -5.85 -9.66
CA GLY A 124 -17.15 -5.91 -8.49
C GLY A 124 -17.00 -4.74 -7.53
N ASP A 125 -17.53 -4.92 -6.33
CA ASP A 125 -17.51 -3.94 -5.24
C ASP A 125 -16.84 -4.54 -4.01
N ALA A 126 -15.77 -3.89 -3.56
CA ALA A 126 -15.13 -4.14 -2.28
C ALA A 126 -15.31 -2.92 -1.38
N ARG A 127 -15.75 -3.14 -0.14
CA ARG A 127 -15.99 -2.06 0.83
C ARG A 127 -14.91 -2.06 1.89
N ARG A 128 -14.86 -0.96 2.66
CA ARG A 128 -13.92 -0.81 3.79
C ARG A 128 -12.45 -0.97 3.36
N VAL A 129 -12.13 -0.52 2.15
CA VAL A 129 -10.75 -0.51 1.63
C VAL A 129 -10.03 0.73 2.19
N PRO A 130 -9.05 0.56 3.08
CA PRO A 130 -8.29 1.68 3.65
C PRO A 130 -7.54 2.41 2.53
N PHE A 131 -7.54 3.74 2.57
CA PHE A 131 -6.98 4.63 1.55
C PHE A 131 -7.46 4.37 0.10
N GLY A 132 -8.51 3.56 -0.11
CA GLY A 132 -9.05 3.19 -1.42
C GLY A 132 -9.87 4.30 -2.11
N GLY A 133 -9.58 5.57 -1.81
CA GLY A 133 -10.41 6.73 -2.10
C GLY A 133 -11.01 6.73 -3.52
N THR A 134 -12.34 6.63 -3.56
CA THR A 134 -13.28 6.84 -4.69
C THR A 134 -12.76 6.62 -6.12
N ARG A 135 -13.27 5.55 -6.73
CA ARG A 135 -13.59 5.34 -8.16
C ARG A 135 -13.05 6.43 -9.11
N PRO A 136 -12.03 6.15 -9.95
CA PRO A 136 -11.91 6.90 -11.19
C PRO A 136 -13.20 6.65 -11.99
N THR A 137 -14.01 7.69 -12.20
CA THR A 137 -15.10 7.66 -13.18
C THR A 137 -14.48 7.65 -14.57
N GLY A 138 -13.97 6.50 -14.96
CA GLY A 138 -13.49 6.21 -16.30
C GLY A 138 -13.74 4.74 -16.53
N SER A 139 -14.58 4.40 -17.51
CA SER A 139 -14.61 3.05 -18.03
C SER A 139 -13.19 2.72 -18.49
N TRP A 140 -12.54 1.77 -17.82
CA TRP A 140 -11.28 1.21 -18.27
C TRP A 140 -11.57 0.39 -19.53
N SER A 141 -11.55 1.04 -20.68
CA SER A 141 -11.36 0.36 -21.96
C SER A 141 -9.87 0.32 -22.21
N SER A 142 -9.25 -0.84 -21.96
CA SER A 142 -7.89 -1.10 -22.43
C SER A 142 -7.88 -0.99 -23.97
N HIS A 143 -7.29 0.06 -24.51
CA HIS A 143 -6.81 0.12 -25.90
C HIS A 143 -5.32 0.48 -25.90
N PRO A 144 -4.55 -0.07 -26.85
CA PRO A 144 -3.17 -0.46 -26.60
C PRO A 144 -2.21 0.66 -26.98
N LYS A 145 -1.66 1.37 -25.99
CA LYS A 145 -0.32 2.00 -26.01
C LYS A 145 -0.14 2.88 -24.76
N ALA A 146 0.18 2.26 -23.63
CA ALA A 146 1.04 2.82 -22.59
C ALA A 146 1.23 1.77 -21.50
N VAL A 147 2.48 1.33 -21.33
CA VAL A 147 3.04 0.59 -20.19
C VAL A 147 2.21 -0.59 -19.67
N ARG A 148 2.43 -1.74 -20.33
CA ARG A 148 2.15 -3.08 -19.79
C ARG A 148 2.85 -3.25 -18.44
N ARG A 149 2.15 -3.76 -17.43
CA ARG A 149 2.66 -4.78 -16.49
C ARG A 149 1.48 -5.48 -15.83
N ALA A 150 1.25 -6.70 -16.29
CA ALA A 150 0.31 -7.64 -15.72
C ALA A 150 0.91 -8.15 -14.40
N ALA A 151 0.14 -8.12 -13.32
CA ALA A 151 0.33 -9.08 -12.24
C ALA A 151 -0.22 -10.41 -12.77
N THR A 152 0.61 -11.15 -13.49
CA THR A 152 0.31 -12.49 -13.98
C THR A 152 0.37 -13.47 -12.80
N ALA A 153 -0.76 -13.81 -12.20
CA ALA A 153 -0.83 -14.98 -11.35
C ALA A 153 -1.09 -16.20 -12.25
N SER A 154 -0.02 -16.87 -12.68
CA SER A 154 -0.12 -18.22 -13.25
C SER A 154 -0.28 -19.21 -12.10
N VAL A 155 -1.32 -20.03 -12.15
CA VAL A 155 -1.35 -21.35 -11.49
C VAL A 155 -0.97 -22.40 -12.53
#